data_AF-A0A5S3P9X3-F1
#
_entry.id   AF-A0A5S3P9X3-F1
#
_cell.length_a   1.000
_cell.length_b   1.000
_cell.length_c   1.000
_cell.angle_alpha   90.00
_cell.angle_beta   90.00
_cell.angle_gamma   90.00
#
_symmetry.space_group_name_H-M   'P 1'
#
loop_
_entity.id
_entity.type
_entity.pdbx_description
1 polymer ?
#
loop_
_entity_poly.entity_id
_entity_poly.type
_entity_poly.pdbx_seq_one_letter_code
_entity_poly.pdbx_strand_id
1 'polypeptide(L)' 'MKWVLIFMIYAAPVDAVDWDGPWTFGSTHLVEEPFNSEAECRNEAVQAIGRIHQGMLAPVRYRCVQVEAGLPEGAPR' A
#
# COMPACT_ATOMS: atom_id res chain seq x y z
N MET A 1 -18.01 -0.13 8.96
CA MET A 1 -16.93 0.41 8.10
C MET A 1 -15.63 -0.29 8.45
N LYS A 2 -14.76 -0.47 7.46
CA LYS A 2 -13.41 -1.01 7.59
C LYS A 2 -12.45 -0.14 6.80
N TRP A 3 -11.17 -0.16 7.17
CA TRP A 3 -10.11 0.54 6.47
C TRP A 3 -9.20 -0.45 5.78
N VAL A 4 -8.91 -0.20 4.51
CA VAL A 4 -8.07 -1.06 3.68
C VAL A 4 -6.82 -0.29 3.30
N LEU A 5 -5.67 -0.94 3.43
CA LEU A 5 -4.37 -0.37 3.12
C LEU A 5 -3.90 -0.85 1.75
N ILE A 6 -3.68 0.10 0.85
CA ILE A 6 -3.15 -0.11 -0.50
C ILE A 6 -1.77 0.51 -0.58
N PHE A 7 -0.75 -0.27 -0.93
CA PHE A 7 0.57 0.19 -1.31
C PHE A 7 0.70 0.30 -2.83
N MET A 8 1.45 1.30 -3.27
CA MET A 8 1.92 1.47 -4.63
C MET A 8 3.44 1.50 -4.56
N ILE A 9 4.07 0.51 -5.18
CA ILE A 9 5.51 0.31 -5.16
C ILE A 9 6.04 0.68 -6.53
N TYR A 10 7.07 1.51 -6.53
CA TYR A 10 7.74 1.96 -7.74
C TYR A 10 8.98 1.10 -8.01
N ALA A 11 9.41 1.03 -9.26
CA ALA A 11 10.56 0.24 -9.67
C ALA A 11 11.63 1.12 -10.32
N ALA A 12 12.88 0.73 -10.14
CA ALA A 12 13.99 1.19 -10.95
C ALA A 12 14.12 0.29 -12.20
N PRO A 13 14.85 0.74 -13.24
CA PRO A 13 15.29 -0.13 -14.33
C PRO A 13 16.06 -1.36 -13.80
N VAL A 14 16.02 -2.46 -14.54
CA VAL A 14 16.60 -3.76 -14.13
C VAL A 14 18.13 -3.74 -13.94
N ASP A 15 18.80 -2.78 -14.57
CA ASP A 15 20.26 -2.59 -14.58
C ASP A 15 20.73 -1.44 -13.69
N ALA A 16 19.83 -0.87 -12.87
CA ALA A 16 20.16 0.28 -12.05
C ALA A 16 20.83 -0.12 -10.72
N VAL A 17 21.92 0.57 -10.37
CA VAL A 17 22.69 0.33 -9.13
C VAL A 17 22.40 1.41 -8.08
N ASP A 18 22.53 2.69 -8.45
CA ASP A 18 22.23 3.84 -7.58
C ASP A 18 21.22 4.78 -8.27
N TRP A 19 19.99 4.30 -8.44
CA TRP A 19 18.95 5.03 -9.16
C TRP A 19 18.28 6.08 -8.27
N ASP A 20 18.36 7.35 -8.66
CA ASP A 20 17.64 8.45 -8.00
C ASP A 20 16.31 8.81 -8.70
N GLY A 21 15.98 8.10 -9.78
CA GLY A 21 14.80 8.36 -10.59
C GLY A 21 15.12 8.81 -12.02
N PRO A 22 14.10 8.99 -12.87
CA PRO A 22 12.67 8.92 -12.56
C PRO A 22 12.19 7.50 -12.24
N TRP A 23 11.20 7.41 -11.35
CA TRP A 23 10.63 6.13 -10.92
C TRP A 23 9.38 5.78 -11.73
N THR A 24 9.23 4.52 -12.12
CA THR A 24 8.02 4.03 -12.80
C THR A 24 7.16 3.25 -11.82
N PHE A 25 5.84 3.28 -12.04
CA PHE A 25 4.93 2.45 -11.25
C PHE A 25 5.21 0.98 -11.54
N GLY A 26 5.47 0.20 -10.49
CA GLY A 26 5.75 -1.24 -10.59
C GLY A 26 4.51 -2.06 -10.27
N SER A 27 4.09 -2.04 -9.01
CA SER A 27 2.99 -2.89 -8.52
C SER A 27 2.14 -2.21 -7.46
N THR A 28 0.92 -2.73 -7.27
CA THR A 28 0.10 -2.47 -6.08
C THR A 28 0.05 -3.69 -5.18
N HIS A 29 0.05 -3.45 -3.87
CA HIS A 29 -0.14 -4.49 -2.87
C HIS A 29 -1.27 -4.08 -1.92
N LEU A 30 -2.21 -4.99 -1.70
CA LEU A 30 -3.28 -4.85 -0.74
C LEU A 30 -2.90 -5.58 0.53
N VAL A 31 -3.08 -4.96 1.70
CA VAL A 31 -3.03 -5.70 2.96
C VAL A 31 -4.33 -6.48 3.10
N GLU A 32 -4.23 -7.79 3.28
CA GLU A 32 -5.39 -8.70 3.32
C GLU A 32 -6.31 -8.43 4.50
N GLU A 33 -5.74 -8.09 5.66
CA GLU A 33 -6.50 -7.80 6.86
C GLU A 33 -6.95 -6.32 6.92
N PRO A 34 -8.26 -6.04 7.02
CA PRO A 34 -8.76 -4.69 7.15
C PRO A 34 -8.68 -4.17 8.59
N PHE A 35 -8.47 -2.86 8.74
CA PHE A 35 -8.34 -2.16 10.02
C PHE A 35 -9.67 -1.59 10.52
N ASN A 36 -9.76 -1.31 11.82
CA ASN A 36 -10.96 -0.74 12.43
C ASN A 36 -10.97 0.78 12.41
N SER A 37 -9.80 1.41 12.27
CA SER A 37 -9.67 2.87 12.19
C SER A 37 -8.67 3.33 11.13
N GLU A 38 -8.80 4.59 10.70
CA GLU A 38 -7.83 5.21 9.79
C GLU A 38 -6.45 5.29 10.44
N ALA A 39 -6.40 5.58 11.74
CA ALA A 39 -5.16 5.70 12.50
C ALA A 39 -4.40 4.37 12.55
N GLU A 40 -5.08 3.25 12.81
CA GLU A 40 -4.49 1.91 12.74
C GLU A 40 -3.92 1.62 11.34
N CYS A 41 -4.71 1.88 10.29
CA CYS A 41 -4.27 1.68 8.90
C CYS A 41 -3.02 2.52 8.57
N ARG A 42 -2.99 3.80 8.96
CA ARG A 42 -1.85 4.69 8.72
C ARG A 42 -0.61 4.26 9.50
N ASN A 43 -0.78 3.85 10.76
CA ASN A 43 0.33 3.40 11.59
C ASN A 43 0.95 2.12 11.02
N GLU A 44 0.14 1.17 10.58
CA GLU A 44 0.64 -0.04 9.91
C GLU A 44 1.36 0.31 8.61
N ALA A 45 0.84 1.27 7.83
CA ALA A 45 1.49 1.71 6.60
C ALA A 45 2.92 2.23 6.84
N VAL A 46 3.12 3.05 7.87
CA VAL A 46 4.43 3.59 8.24
C VAL A 46 5.37 2.47 8.65
N GLN A 47 4.91 1.53 9.48
CA GLN A 47 5.73 0.40 9.92
C GLN A 47 6.11 -0.52 8.76
N ALA A 48 5.16 -0.85 7.88
CA ALA A 48 5.38 -1.68 6.71
C ALA A 48 6.37 -1.03 5.72
N ILE A 49 6.24 0.28 5.44
CA ILE A 49 7.19 1.00 4.60
C ILE A 49 8.59 0.95 5.21
N GLY A 50 8.72 1.14 6.53
CA GLY A 50 10.00 1.01 7.22
C GLY A 50 10.63 -0.38 7.04
N ARG A 51 9.83 -1.46 7.09
CA ARG A 51 10.30 -2.83 6.83
C ARG A 51 10.69 -3.04 5.36
N ILE A 52 9.91 -2.54 4.41
CA ILE A 52 10.22 -2.62 2.97
C ILE A 52 11.55 -1.93 2.68
N HIS A 53 11.76 -0.75 3.25
CA HIS A 53 12.97 0.07 3.08
C HIS A 53 14.24 -0.52 3.71
N GLN A 54 14.13 -1.57 4.53
CA GLN A 54 15.32 -2.33 4.97
C GLN A 54 15.88 -3.25 3.87
N GLY A 55 15.05 -3.65 2.91
CA GLY A 55 15.47 -4.53 1.79
C GLY A 55 15.50 -3.84 0.43
N MET A 56 14.63 -2.85 0.21
CA MET A 56 14.46 -2.18 -1.08
C MET A 56 14.21 -0.69 -0.86
N LEU A 57 15.08 0.17 -1.39
CA LEU A 57 14.97 1.64 -1.23
C LEU A 57 14.04 2.31 -2.26
N ALA A 58 13.24 1.53 -2.98
CA ALA A 58 12.31 2.08 -3.93
C ALA A 58 11.24 2.95 -3.23
N PRO A 59 10.78 4.05 -3.85
CA PRO A 59 9.67 4.83 -3.34
C PRO A 59 8.43 3.96 -3.16
N VAL A 60 7.79 4.09 -2.00
CA VAL A 60 6.51 3.46 -1.71
C VAL A 60 5.51 4.54 -1.35
N ARG A 61 4.34 4.51 -1.99
CA ARG A 61 3.19 5.35 -1.65
C ARG A 61 2.12 4.45 -1.04
N TYR A 62 1.27 5.02 -0.19
CA TYR A 62 0.17 4.27 0.40
C TYR A 62 -1.14 5.09 0.42
N ARG A 63 -2.25 4.37 0.48
CA ARG A 63 -3.60 4.92 0.69
C ARG A 63 -4.33 4.05 1.71
N CYS A 64 -4.99 4.71 2.66
CA CYS A 64 -5.99 4.10 3.52
C CYS A 64 -7.36 4.47 2.95
N VAL A 65 -8.13 3.46 2.54
CA VAL A 65 -9.45 3.64 1.92
C VAL A 65 -10.50 3.07 2.85
N GLN A 66 -11.55 3.84 3.09
CA GLN A 66 -12.69 3.39 3.88
C GLN A 66 -13.66 2.60 3.00
N VAL A 67 -14.06 1.42 3.45
CA VAL A 67 -15.02 0.54 2.77
C VAL A 67 -16.09 0.07 3.74
N GLU A 68 -17.24 -0.33 3.22
CA GLU A 68 -18.26 -1.01 4.02
C GLU A 68 -17.74 -2.37 4.48
N ALA A 69 -18.03 -2.74 5.73
CA ALA A 69 -17.54 -3.99 6.31
C ALA A 69 -18.29 -5.22 5.75
N GLY A 70 -19.45 -4.99 5.18
CA GLY A 70 -20.30 -5.96 4.53
C GLY A 70 -21.29 -5.19 3.65
N LEU A 71 -21.70 -5.83 2.56
CA LEU A 71 -22.70 -5.30 1.64
C LEU A 71 -24.02 -6.05 1.87
N PRO A 72 -25.17 -5.40 1.62
CA PRO A 72 -26.46 -6.08 1.67
C PRO A 72 -26.58 -7.14 0.57
N GLU A 73 -27.50 -8.10 0.77
CA GLU A 73 -27.84 -9.07 -0.28
C GLU A 73 -28.33 -8.34 -1.54
N GLY A 74 -27.83 -8.75 -2.71
CA GLY A 74 -28.15 -8.11 -3.98
C GLY A 74 -27.45 -6.78 -4.25
N ALA A 75 -26.43 -6.41 -3.45
CA ALA A 75 -25.61 -5.23 -3.73
C ALA A 75 -25.01 -5.28 -5.16
N PRO A 76 -24.92 -4.13 -5.86
CA PRO A 76 -24.29 -4.05 -7.17
C PRO A 76 -22.86 -4.57 -7.14
N ARG A 77 -22.48 -5.31 -8.20
CA ARG A 77 -21.12 -5.80 -8.41
C ARG A 77 -20.25 -4.74 -9.07
#